data_AF-A0A9P8TPG4-F1
#
_entry.id   AF-A0A9P8TPG4-F1
#
_cell.length_a   1.000
_cell.length_b   1.000
_cell.length_c   1.000
_cell.angle_alpha   90.00
_cell.angle_beta   90.00
_cell.angle_gamma   90.00
#
_symmetry.space_group_name_H-M   'P 1'
#
loop_
_entity.id
_entity.type
_entity.pdbx_description
1 polymer ?
#
loop_
_entity_poly.entity_id
_entity_poly.type
_entity_poly.pdbx_seq_one_letter_code
_entity_poly.pdbx_strand_id
1 'polypeptide(L)'
;KKTYKYANSSDQEFLQDLAMYLVTFLSNHLAPLEQNTSLRELLLAAHQYLVNLSRIEERELFKTCLDYWSKLVSGLYQEIQTLPLQDASPLMQLQYNTRGGAPNPEILRNYNLRKNIYS
;
A
#
# COMPACT_ATOMS: atom_id res chain seq x y z
N LYS A 1 17.99 4.11 -19.21
CA LYS A 1 18.40 3.14 -18.15
C LYS A 1 19.87 3.29 -17.68
N LYS A 2 20.53 4.45 -17.84
CA LYS A 2 21.93 4.66 -17.37
C LYS A 2 22.15 5.99 -16.61
N THR A 3 21.11 6.66 -16.15
CA THR A 3 21.25 8.07 -15.69
C THR A 3 21.69 8.18 -14.23
N TYR A 4 21.32 7.24 -13.35
CA TYR A 4 21.62 7.38 -11.91
C TYR A 4 23.11 7.19 -11.56
N LYS A 5 23.82 6.29 -12.26
CA LYS A 5 25.26 6.08 -12.07
C LYS A 5 26.15 7.26 -12.52
N TYR A 6 25.56 8.28 -13.17
CA TYR A 6 26.24 9.50 -13.59
C TYR A 6 25.56 10.78 -13.07
N ALA A 7 24.56 10.66 -12.20
CA ALA A 7 23.91 11.81 -11.59
C ALA A 7 24.85 12.44 -10.54
N ASN A 8 24.91 13.78 -10.49
CA ASN A 8 25.69 14.51 -9.49
C ASN A 8 25.23 14.09 -8.07
N SER A 9 26.11 14.12 -7.06
CA SER A 9 25.73 13.64 -5.71
C SER A 9 24.49 14.37 -5.16
N SER A 10 24.30 15.63 -5.55
CA SER A 10 23.11 16.43 -5.21
C SER A 10 21.80 15.84 -5.74
N ASP A 11 21.78 15.21 -6.92
CA ASP A 11 20.56 14.59 -7.46
C ASP A 11 20.22 13.29 -6.71
N GLN A 12 21.26 12.55 -6.30
CA GLN A 12 21.10 11.34 -5.50
C GLN A 12 20.59 11.67 -4.10
N GLU A 13 21.16 12.69 -3.46
CA GLU A 13 20.70 13.23 -2.17
C GLU A 13 19.24 13.69 -2.27
N PHE A 14 18.88 14.46 -3.29
CA PHE A 14 17.50 14.90 -3.50
C PHE A 14 16.52 13.73 -3.64
N LEU A 15 16.87 12.69 -4.41
CA LEU A 15 16.01 11.52 -4.59
C LEU A 15 15.88 10.70 -3.31
N GLN A 16 16.93 10.64 -2.50
CA GLN A 16 16.91 10.01 -1.19
C GLN A 16 16.02 10.79 -0.20
N ASP A 17 16.17 12.11 -0.13
CA ASP A 17 15.35 12.99 0.70
C ASP A 17 13.87 12.95 0.29
N LEU A 18 13.60 12.93 -1.01
CA LEU A 18 12.25 12.77 -1.55
C LEU A 18 11.64 11.41 -1.14
N ALA A 19 12.41 10.33 -1.24
CA ALA A 19 11.96 9.00 -0.84
C ALA A 19 11.65 8.96 0.67
N MET A 20 12.53 9.51 1.51
CA MET A 20 12.30 9.63 2.95
C MET A 20 11.05 10.44 3.26
N TYR A 21 10.89 11.61 2.62
CA TYR A 21 9.70 12.45 2.78
C TYR A 21 8.41 11.69 2.44
N LEU A 22 8.34 11.09 1.25
CA LEU A 22 7.16 10.37 0.79
C LEU A 22 6.83 9.20 1.72
N VAL A 23 7.82 8.39 2.10
CA VAL A 23 7.63 7.25 3.00
C VAL A 23 7.16 7.71 4.39
N THR A 24 7.78 8.73 4.97
CA THR A 24 7.39 9.24 6.30
C THR A 24 5.98 9.84 6.27
N PHE A 25 5.67 10.65 5.26
CA PHE A 25 4.37 11.28 5.14
C PHE A 25 3.25 10.27 4.94
N LEU A 26 3.41 9.36 3.96
CA LEU A 26 2.40 8.35 3.67
C LEU A 26 2.25 7.37 4.82
N SER A 27 3.33 6.95 5.50
CA SER A 27 3.23 6.04 6.65
C SER A 27 2.37 6.61 7.79
N ASN A 28 2.42 7.93 8.01
CA ASN A 28 1.70 8.59 9.11
C ASN A 28 0.28 9.03 8.72
N HIS A 29 0.04 9.32 7.43
CA HIS A 29 -1.19 9.96 6.97
C HIS A 29 -1.95 9.16 5.91
N LEU A 30 -1.61 7.89 5.67
CA LEU A 30 -2.28 7.05 4.67
C LEU A 30 -3.81 7.01 4.87
N ALA A 31 -4.25 6.77 6.11
CA ALA A 31 -5.66 6.54 6.39
C ALA A 31 -6.58 7.74 6.12
N PRO A 32 -6.27 8.97 6.59
CA PRO A 32 -7.08 10.14 6.25
C PRO A 32 -7.00 10.50 4.76
N LEU A 33 -5.89 10.19 4.08
CA LEU A 33 -5.76 10.40 2.63
C LEU A 33 -6.67 9.48 1.83
N GLU A 34 -6.74 8.20 2.21
CA GLU A 34 -7.61 7.20 1.56
C GLU A 34 -9.10 7.51 1.72
N GLN A 35 -9.49 8.16 2.83
CA GLN A 35 -10.88 8.58 3.08
C GLN A 35 -11.29 9.79 2.23
N ASN A 36 -10.33 10.61 1.81
CA ASN A 36 -10.60 11.82 1.06
C ASN A 36 -10.53 11.57 -0.45
N THR A 37 -11.69 11.35 -1.07
CA THR A 37 -11.85 11.09 -2.51
C THR A 37 -11.18 12.14 -3.40
N SER A 38 -11.14 13.42 -2.98
CA SER A 38 -10.51 14.50 -3.75
C SER A 38 -8.98 14.40 -3.81
N LEU A 39 -8.35 13.75 -2.82
CA LEU A 39 -6.89 13.58 -2.73
C LEU A 39 -6.42 12.25 -3.33
N ARG A 40 -7.34 11.41 -3.82
CA ARG A 40 -7.03 10.08 -4.33
C ARG A 40 -6.08 10.11 -5.53
N GLU A 41 -6.25 11.05 -6.45
CA GLU A 41 -5.34 11.20 -7.60
C GLU A 41 -3.92 11.56 -7.15
N LEU A 42 -3.79 12.44 -6.15
CA LEU A 42 -2.50 12.81 -5.58
C LEU A 42 -1.85 11.63 -4.84
N LEU A 43 -2.64 10.85 -4.11
CA LEU A 43 -2.19 9.63 -3.43
C LEU A 43 -1.64 8.61 -4.43
N LEU A 44 -2.35 8.39 -5.55
CA LEU A 44 -1.91 7.49 -6.62
C LEU A 44 -0.63 8.00 -7.29
N ALA A 45 -0.53 9.31 -7.54
CA ALA A 45 0.68 9.92 -8.07
C ALA A 45 1.88 9.73 -7.12
N ALA A 46 1.70 9.92 -5.81
CA ALA A 46 2.74 9.70 -4.81
C ALA A 46 3.23 8.23 -4.78
N HIS A 47 2.30 7.27 -4.84
CA HIS A 47 2.66 5.85 -4.96
C HIS A 47 3.39 5.55 -6.28
N GLN A 48 2.99 6.18 -7.38
CA GLN A 48 3.68 6.03 -8.66
C GLN A 48 5.11 6.57 -8.61
N TYR A 49 5.35 7.68 -7.90
CA TYR A 49 6.70 8.17 -7.61
C TYR A 49 7.50 7.17 -6.78
N LEU A 50 6.92 6.57 -5.74
CA LEU A 50 7.59 5.51 -4.95
C LEU A 50 7.93 4.27 -5.79
N VAL A 51 7.10 3.88 -6.75
CA VAL A 51 7.40 2.78 -7.70
C VAL A 51 8.54 3.17 -8.64
N ASN A 52 8.60 4.42 -9.09
CA ASN A 52 9.70 4.88 -9.94
C ASN A 52 11.00 4.95 -9.14
N LEU A 53 10.95 5.41 -7.89
CA LEU A 53 12.08 5.42 -6.96
C LEU A 53 12.58 4.00 -6.68
N SER A 54 11.70 3.03 -6.41
CA SER A 54 12.11 1.64 -6.13
C SER A 54 12.77 0.91 -7.32
N ARG A 55 12.69 1.46 -8.54
CA ARG A 55 13.40 0.94 -9.73
C ARG A 55 14.84 1.43 -9.85
N ILE A 56 15.26 2.38 -9.02
CA ILE A 56 16.62 2.89 -9.00
C ILE A 56 17.53 1.84 -8.34
N GLU A 57 18.66 1.53 -8.97
CA GLU A 57 19.66 0.58 -8.46
C GLU A 57 20.52 1.20 -7.35
N GLU A 58 19.89 1.61 -6.25
CA GLU A 58 20.51 2.14 -5.03
C GLU A 58 19.95 1.40 -3.81
N ARG A 59 20.83 0.93 -2.93
CA ARG A 59 20.49 -0.04 -1.87
C ARG A 59 19.66 0.59 -0.76
N GLU A 60 20.03 1.78 -0.30
CA GLU A 60 19.39 2.42 0.86
C GLU A 60 18.00 2.97 0.51
N LEU A 61 17.84 3.54 -0.68
CA LEU A 61 16.59 4.00 -1.25
C LEU A 61 15.63 2.83 -1.48
N PHE A 62 16.12 1.69 -1.99
CA PHE A 62 15.30 0.49 -2.12
C PHE A 62 14.83 -0.01 -0.75
N LYS A 63 15.69 -0.04 0.28
CA LYS A 63 15.29 -0.43 1.64
C LYS A 63 14.21 0.48 2.21
N THR A 64 14.38 1.81 2.09
CA THR A 64 13.39 2.79 2.57
C THR A 64 12.04 2.60 1.90
N CYS A 65 12.03 2.42 0.57
CA CYS A 65 10.80 2.14 -0.16
C CYS A 65 10.19 0.79 0.24
N LEU A 66 11.01 -0.25 0.41
CA LEU A 66 10.55 -1.59 0.76
C LEU A 66 9.89 -1.65 2.14
N ASP A 67 10.44 -0.92 3.12
CA ASP A 67 9.84 -0.82 4.46
C ASP A 67 8.41 -0.23 4.38
N TYR A 68 8.21 0.79 3.56
CA TYR A 68 6.89 1.34 3.28
C TYR A 68 5.95 0.33 2.63
N TRP A 69 6.39 -0.34 1.56
CA TRP A 69 5.55 -1.33 0.86
C TRP A 69 5.15 -2.49 1.78
N SER A 70 6.07 -2.93 2.65
CA SER A 70 5.80 -3.95 3.66
C SER A 70 4.70 -3.51 4.63
N LYS A 71 4.79 -2.28 5.16
CA LYS A 71 3.78 -1.69 6.05
C LYS A 71 2.42 -1.57 5.36
N LEU A 72 2.39 -1.08 4.12
CA LEU A 72 1.17 -0.91 3.34
C LEU A 72 0.46 -2.26 3.13
N VAL A 73 1.18 -3.27 2.62
CA VAL A 73 0.61 -4.60 2.34
C VAL A 73 0.16 -5.29 3.63
N SER A 74 0.95 -5.17 4.71
CA SER A 74 0.57 -5.71 6.02
C SER A 74 -0.73 -5.08 6.54
N GLY A 75 -0.87 -3.75 6.44
CA GLY A 75 -2.08 -3.03 6.83
C GLY A 75 -3.32 -3.46 6.01
N LEU A 76 -3.16 -3.58 4.69
CA LEU A 76 -4.23 -4.08 3.81
C LEU A 76 -4.62 -5.54 4.12
N TYR A 77 -3.65 -6.39 4.45
CA TYR A 77 -3.91 -7.77 4.82
C TYR A 77 -4.64 -7.88 6.16
N GLN A 78 -4.22 -7.10 7.15
CA GLN A 78 -4.90 -7.02 8.45
C GLN A 78 -6.34 -6.54 8.29
N GLU A 79 -6.59 -5.52 7.46
CA GLU A 79 -7.95 -5.04 7.23
C GLU A 79 -8.86 -6.15 6.69
N ILE A 80 -8.38 -6.96 5.74
CA ILE A 80 -9.11 -8.12 5.20
C ILE A 80 -9.39 -9.18 6.29
N GLN A 81 -8.43 -9.44 7.18
CA GLN A 81 -8.60 -10.39 8.28
C GLN A 81 -9.57 -9.89 9.36
N THR A 82 -9.60 -8.58 9.61
CA THR A 82 -10.45 -7.93 10.62
C THR A 82 -11.86 -7.62 10.14
N LEU A 83 -12.17 -7.87 8.85
CA LEU A 83 -13.54 -7.72 8.35
C LEU A 83 -14.49 -8.53 9.24
N PRO A 84 -15.50 -7.90 9.85
CA PRO A 84 -16.46 -8.60 10.66
C PRO A 84 -17.32 -9.45 9.73
N LEU A 85 -16.90 -10.70 9.52
CA LEU A 85 -17.78 -11.81 9.13
C LEU A 85 -18.83 -12.10 10.23
N GLN A 86 -18.84 -11.33 11.32
CA GLN A 86 -19.81 -11.40 12.39
C GLN A 86 -21.22 -10.93 11.97
N ASP A 87 -21.32 -10.03 10.97
CA ASP A 87 -22.61 -9.64 10.38
C ASP A 87 -23.05 -10.54 9.22
N ALA A 88 -22.23 -11.53 8.86
CA ALA A 88 -22.62 -12.51 7.87
C ALA A 88 -23.67 -13.45 8.48
N SER A 89 -24.77 -13.67 7.74
CA SER A 89 -25.86 -14.56 8.15
C SER A 89 -25.33 -15.86 8.77
N PRO A 90 -25.98 -16.44 9.78
CA PRO A 90 -25.48 -17.64 10.49
C PRO A 90 -25.15 -18.82 9.56
N LEU A 91 -25.75 -18.87 8.37
CA LEU A 91 -25.44 -19.83 7.30
C LEU A 91 -24.04 -19.62 6.67
N MET A 92 -23.61 -18.36 6.49
CA MET A 92 -22.25 -18.00 6.08
C MET A 92 -21.22 -18.31 7.17
N GLN A 93 -21.55 -18.10 8.46
CA GLN A 93 -20.67 -18.49 9.57
C GLN A 93 -20.45 -20.00 9.62
N LEU A 94 -21.51 -20.80 9.39
CA LEU A 94 -21.37 -22.26 9.34
C LEU A 94 -20.48 -22.74 8.18
N GLN A 95 -20.54 -22.06 7.03
CA GLN A 95 -19.74 -22.37 5.84
C GLN A 95 -18.27 -21.96 5.99
N TYR A 96 -17.98 -20.95 6.83
CA TYR A 96 -16.63 -20.50 7.16
C TYR A 96 -15.99 -21.36 8.26
N ASN A 97 -16.75 -21.75 9.28
CA ASN A 97 -16.24 -22.56 10.40
C ASN A 97 -15.95 -24.02 10.03
N THR A 98 -16.46 -24.49 8.89
CA THR A 98 -16.19 -25.83 8.34
C THR A 98 -15.02 -25.88 7.34
N ARG A 99 -14.49 -24.73 6.92
CA ARG A 99 -13.43 -24.67 5.91
C ARG A 99 -12.35 -23.71 6.36
N GLY A 100 -11.32 -24.24 7.03
CA GLY A 100 -10.07 -23.52 7.34
C GLY A 100 -9.30 -23.14 6.07
N GLY A 101 -9.81 -22.15 5.33
CA GLY A 101 -9.27 -21.69 4.06
C GLY A 101 -9.67 -20.23 3.77
N ALA A 102 -8.96 -19.62 2.81
CA ALA A 102 -9.10 -18.21 2.47
C ALA A 102 -10.54 -17.82 2.07
N PRO A 103 -11.03 -16.64 2.48
CA PRO A 103 -12.38 -16.16 2.18
C PRO A 103 -12.65 -16.06 0.67
N ASN A 104 -13.87 -16.42 0.24
CA ASN A 104 -14.30 -16.36 -1.16
C ASN A 104 -14.14 -14.93 -1.74
N PRO A 105 -13.53 -14.78 -2.94
CA PRO A 105 -13.24 -13.48 -3.55
C PRO A 105 -14.49 -12.65 -3.89
N GLU A 106 -15.63 -13.30 -4.14
CA GLU A 106 -16.93 -12.64 -4.39
C GLU A 106 -17.46 -11.90 -3.15
N ILE A 107 -17.26 -12.44 -1.94
CA ILE A 107 -17.69 -11.80 -0.69
C ILE A 107 -16.88 -10.53 -0.45
N LEU A 108 -15.57 -10.58 -0.74
CA LEU A 108 -14.65 -9.46 -0.56
C LEU A 108 -14.91 -8.29 -1.53
N ARG A 109 -15.67 -8.52 -2.60
CA ARG A 109 -16.03 -7.49 -3.58
C ARG A 109 -17.21 -6.63 -3.14
N ASN A 110 -18.07 -7.17 -2.26
CA ASN A 110 -19.21 -6.45 -1.70
C ASN A 110 -18.84 -5.52 -0.54
N TYR A 111 -17.60 -5.58 -0.05
CA TYR A 111 -17.07 -4.66 0.94
C TYR A 111 -16.27 -3.54 0.26
N ASN A 112 -16.47 -2.29 0.70
CA ASN A 112 -15.63 -1.14 0.33
C ASN A 112 -14.25 -1.26 1.02
N LEU A 113 -13.44 -2.18 0.53
CA LEU A 113 -12.09 -2.42 1.02
C LEU A 113 -11.13 -1.37 0.48
N ARG A 114 -10.14 -0.97 1.27
CA ARG A 114 -9.14 0.00 0.80
C ARG A 114 -8.32 -0.52 -0.36
N LYS A 115 -8.21 -1.84 -0.54
CA LYS A 115 -7.61 -2.43 -1.75
C LYS A 115 -8.29 -1.98 -3.05
N ASN A 116 -9.60 -1.66 -3.01
CA ASN A 116 -10.35 -1.15 -4.17
C ASN A 116 -9.93 0.29 -4.53
N ILE A 117 -9.17 0.94 -3.67
CA ILE A 117 -8.56 2.25 -3.96
C ILE A 117 -7.43 2.11 -4.98
N TYR A 118 -6.79 0.94 -5.00
CA TYR A 118 -5.57 0.66 -5.76
C TYR A 118 -5.76 -0.30 -6.94
N SER A 119 -7.01 -0.69 -7.25
CA SER A 119 -7.34 -1.49 -8.45
C SER A 119 -7.52 -0.64 -9.69
#